data_AF-A0A924QHA0-F1
#
_entry.id   AF-A0A924QHA0-F1
#
_cell.length_a   1.000
_cell.length_b   1.000
_cell.length_c   1.000
_cell.angle_alpha   90.00
_cell.angle_beta   90.00
_cell.angle_gamma   90.00
#
_symmetry.space_group_name_H-M   'P 1'
#
loop_
_entity.id
_entity.type
_entity.pdbx_description
1 polymer ?
#
loop_
_entity_poly.entity_id
_entity_poly.type
_entity_poly.pdbx_seq_one_letter_code
_entity_poly.pdbx_strand_id
1 'polypeptide(L)' 'MTVTSPSSSFTHFDGTGQAHMVDVSAKLETHRVARASGVIRMLPSTLALIESGNAKKGDVIGVARIAAIQ' A
#
# COMPACT_ATOMS: atom_id res chain seq x y z
N MET A 1 -16.12 -12.55 29.30
CA MET A 1 -16.58 -11.34 28.60
C MET A 1 -16.04 -11.43 27.17
N THR A 2 -16.77 -12.13 26.30
CA THR A 2 -16.37 -12.43 24.92
C THR A 2 -16.81 -11.30 24.01
N VAL A 3 -15.85 -10.62 23.37
CA VAL A 3 -16.11 -9.56 22.40
C VAL A 3 -16.44 -10.23 21.07
N THR A 4 -17.73 -10.29 20.72
CA THR A 4 -18.18 -10.72 19.39
C THR A 4 -17.95 -9.58 18.42
N SER A 5 -16.83 -9.61 17.69
CA SER A 5 -16.63 -8.74 16.53
C SER A 5 -17.65 -9.12 15.45
N PRO A 6 -18.39 -8.17 14.85
CA PRO A 6 -19.24 -8.50 13.70
C PRO A 6 -18.34 -9.02 12.59
N SER A 7 -18.67 -10.18 12.04
CA SER A 7 -18.00 -10.74 10.87
C SER A 7 -18.15 -9.76 9.72
N SER A 8 -17.13 -8.92 9.52
CA SER A 8 -17.03 -8.01 8.38
C SER A 8 -16.96 -8.85 7.11
N SER A 9 -18.12 -9.06 6.49
CA SER A 9 -18.26 -9.75 5.22
C SER A 9 -17.33 -9.11 4.18
N PHE A 10 -16.39 -9.89 3.66
CA PHE A 10 -15.46 -9.41 2.65
C PHE A 10 -16.24 -9.06 1.38
N THR A 11 -16.19 -7.79 0.96
CA THR A 11 -16.91 -7.35 -0.24
C THR A 11 -16.21 -7.75 -1.53
N HIS A 12 -14.90 -8.02 -1.49
CA HIS A 12 -14.12 -8.34 -2.69
C HIS A 12 -14.02 -9.85 -3.00
N PHE A 13 -14.67 -10.69 -2.20
CA PHE A 13 -14.69 -12.14 -2.38
C PHE A 13 -16.13 -12.61 -2.50
N ASP A 14 -16.40 -13.52 -3.44
CA ASP A 14 -17.72 -14.13 -3.58
C ASP A 14 -17.97 -15.20 -2.51
N GLY A 15 -19.18 -15.78 -2.49
CA GLY A 15 -19.55 -16.83 -1.54
C GLY A 15 -18.74 -18.12 -1.67
N THR A 16 -17.93 -18.28 -2.72
CA THR A 16 -17.00 -19.40 -2.94
C THR A 16 -15.53 -19.03 -2.67
N GLY A 17 -15.26 -17.79 -2.25
CA GLY A 17 -13.92 -17.28 -1.96
C GLY A 17 -13.13 -16.84 -3.19
N GLN A 18 -13.76 -16.71 -4.36
CA GLN A 18 -13.11 -16.14 -5.54
C GLN A 18 -13.15 -14.62 -5.50
N ALA A 19 -12.09 -13.97 -5.99
CA ALA A 19 -12.04 -12.51 -6.06
C ALA A 19 -13.06 -11.98 -7.09
N HIS A 20 -13.88 -11.02 -6.69
CA HIS A 20 -14.79 -10.31 -7.61
C HIS A 20 -14.72 -8.80 -7.40
N MET A 21 -14.93 -8.04 -8.48
CA MET A 21 -15.01 -6.59 -8.43
C MET A 21 -16.40 -6.16 -7.95
N VAL A 22 -16.45 -5.34 -6.91
CA VAL A 22 -17.71 -4.82 -6.36
C VAL A 22 -18.28 -3.77 -7.31
N ASP A 23 -19.56 -3.91 -7.68
CA ASP A 23 -20.27 -2.87 -8.41
C ASP A 23 -20.42 -1.60 -7.55
N VAL A 24 -19.93 -0.47 -8.07
CA VAL A 24 -19.99 0.85 -7.43
C VAL A 24 -20.81 1.86 -8.23
N SER A 25 -21.49 1.43 -9.30
CA SER A 25 -22.16 2.32 -10.27
C SER A 25 -23.28 3.16 -9.67
N ALA A 26 -23.97 2.66 -8.64
CA ALA A 26 -25.03 3.40 -7.94
C ALA A 26 -24.50 4.45 -6.93
N LYS A 27 -23.18 4.53 -6.70
CA LYS A 27 -22.59 5.46 -5.73
C LYS A 27 -22.39 6.83 -6.35
N LEU A 28 -22.79 7.87 -5.63
CA LEU A 28 -22.55 9.25 -6.04
C LEU A 28 -21.05 9.57 -6.07
N GLU A 29 -20.65 10.34 -7.08
CA GLU A 29 -19.30 10.85 -7.21
C GLU A 29 -19.00 11.85 -6.10
N THR A 30 -17.85 11.67 -5.44
CA THR A 30 -17.39 12.51 -4.34
C THR A 30 -15.88 12.66 -4.40
N HIS A 31 -15.36 13.81 -3.97
CA HIS A 31 -13.92 13.99 -3.83
C HIS A 31 -13.39 13.14 -2.68
N ARG A 32 -12.46 12.23 -2.98
CA ARG A 32 -11.85 11.33 -2.00
C ARG A 32 -10.34 11.47 -2.02
N VAL A 33 -9.75 11.53 -0.84
CA VAL A 33 -8.31 11.56 -0.63
C VAL A 33 -7.95 10.46 0.35
N ALA A 34 -6.89 9.71 0.06
CA ALA A 34 -6.33 8.71 0.95
C ALA A 34 -4.82 8.96 1.12
N ARG A 35 -4.32 8.71 2.34
CA ARG A 35 -2.89 8.78 2.66
C ARG A 35 -2.44 7.44 3.21
N ALA A 36 -1.37 6.90 2.63
CA ALA A 36 -0.71 5.69 3.10
C ALA A 36 0.75 5.99 3.49
N SER A 37 1.31 5.18 4.38
CA SER A 37 2.71 5.25 4.78
C SER A 37 3.26 3.84 4.99
N GLY A 38 4.55 3.65 4.75
CA GLY A 38 5.26 2.39 4.99
C GLY A 38 6.67 2.65 5.47
N VAL A 39 7.32 1.63 6.02
CA VAL A 39 8.70 1.69 6.52
C VAL A 39 9.47 0.49 5.97
N ILE A 40 10.68 0.75 5.49
CA ILE A 40 11.63 -0.30 5.09
C ILE A 40 12.73 -0.34 6.14
N ARG A 41 12.88 -1.50 6.79
CA ARG A 41 13.99 -1.73 7.73
C ARG A 41 15.19 -2.25 6.95
N MET A 42 16.36 -1.71 7.24
CA MET A 42 17.62 -2.08 6.62
C MET A 42 18.78 -1.89 7.60
N LEU A 43 19.97 -2.35 7.23
CA LEU A 43 21.17 -2.15 8.05
C LEU A 43 21.59 -0.67 8.03
N PRO A 44 22.21 -0.15 9.10
CA PRO A 44 22.72 1.23 9.13
C PRO A 44 23.72 1.54 8.02
N SER A 45 24.57 0.57 7.65
CA SER A 45 25.52 0.71 6.54
C SER A 45 24.83 0.89 5.18
N THR A 46 23.68 0.25 4.98
CA THR A 46 22.87 0.41 3.76
C THR A 46 22.26 1.80 3.69
N LEU A 47 21.75 2.31 4.82
CA LEU A 47 21.19 3.67 4.89
C LEU A 47 22.27 4.72 4.55
N ALA A 48 23.45 4.61 5.16
CA ALA A 48 24.57 5.52 4.88
C ALA A 48 25.01 5.50 3.40
N LEU A 49 24.97 4.33 2.75
CA LEU A 49 25.26 4.22 1.32
C LEU A 49 24.18 4.89 0.44
N ILE A 50 22.92 4.82 0.85
CA ILE A 50 21.81 5.48 0.16
C ILE A 50 21.90 6.99 0.33
N GLU A 51 22.16 7.48 1.55
CA GLU A 51 22.27 8.91 1.86
C GLU A 51 23.48 9.57 1.19
N SER A 52 24.60 8.86 1.10
CA SER A 52 25.81 9.33 0.40
C SER A 52 25.68 9.33 -1.13
N GLY A 53 24.56 8.84 -1.68
CA GLY A 53 24.34 8.73 -3.12
C GLY A 53 25.26 7.72 -3.82
N ASN A 54 26.01 6.92 -3.06
CA ASN A 54 27.05 6.03 -3.56
C ASN A 54 26.58 4.57 -3.71
N ALA A 55 25.26 4.37 -3.82
CA ALA A 55 24.69 3.06 -4.06
C ALA A 55 25.07 2.54 -5.45
N LYS A 56 25.46 1.26 -5.56
CA LYS A 56 25.88 0.62 -6.83
C LYS A 56 24.88 0.73 -7.98
N LYS A 57 23.60 0.98 -7.68
CA LYS A 57 22.50 1.08 -8.66
C LYS A 57 22.13 2.53 -9.01
N GLY A 58 22.82 3.54 -8.45
CA GLY A 58 22.48 4.96 -8.62
C GLY A 58 21.50 5.46 -7.54
N ASP A 59 20.73 6.51 -7.87
CA ASP A 59 19.79 7.16 -6.94
C ASP A 59 18.57 6.27 -6.64
N VAL A 60 18.66 5.52 -5.54
CA VAL A 60 17.63 4.58 -5.09
C VAL A 60 16.36 5.30 -4.64
N ILE A 61 16.47 6.46 -3.99
CA ILE A 61 15.31 7.20 -3.45
C ILE A 61 14.55 7.92 -4.56
N GLY A 62 15.27 8.52 -5.51
CA GLY A 62 14.68 9.14 -6.70
C GLY A 62 13.87 8.13 -7.51
N VAL A 63 14.46 6.98 -7.81
CA VAL A 63 13.76 5.90 -8.55
C VAL A 63 12.56 5.38 -7.77
N ALA A 64 12.68 5.17 -6.46
CA ALA A 64 11.56 4.73 -5.62
C ALA A 64 10.38 5.71 -5.62
N ARG A 65 10.65 7.02 -5.69
CA ARG A 65 9.61 8.06 -5.78
C ARG A 65 8.84 7.98 -7.09
N ILE A 66 9.53 7.81 -8.22
CA ILE A 66 8.88 7.69 -9.53
C ILE A 66 8.04 6.41 -9.60
N ALA A 67 8.60 5.29 -9.12
CA ALA A 67 7.90 4.01 -9.08
C ALA A 67 6.62 4.02 -8.22
N ALA A 68 6.52 4.91 -7.23
CA ALA A 68 5.33 5.03 -6.39
C ALA A 68 4.18 5.81 -7.05
N ILE A 69 4.45 6.56 -8.13
CA ILE A 69 3.47 7.37 -8.85
C ILE A 69 3.00 6.65 -10.13
N GLN A 70 3.90 5.87 -10.75
CA GLN A 70 3.73 5.30 -12.09
C GLN A 70 2.96 3.99 -12.13
#